data_AF-A0AAU2PSB8-F1
#
_entry.id   AF-A0AAU2PSB8-F1
#
_cell.length_a   1.000
_cell.length_b   1.000
_cell.length_c   1.000
_cell.angle_alpha   90.00
_cell.angle_beta   90.00
_cell.angle_gamma   90.00
#
_symmetry.space_group_name_H-M   'P 1'
#
loop_
_entity.id
_entity.type
_entity.pdbx_description
1 polymer ?
#
loop_
_entity_poly.entity_id
_entity_poly.type
_entity_poly.pdbx_seq_one_letter_code
_entity_poly.pdbx_strand_id
1 'polypeptide(L)'
;MATKDETTDAAGEKDRERWMARFQVRLATQPGVDRAVVLQAVKEVTAHCAETGEHPRTAFGDPDAHAVEAAARLVPAEQAERARRHGAVVNRLDSVLKRARDVAGL
;
A
#
# COMPACT_ATOMS: atom_id res chain seq x y z
N MET A 1 -15.55 31.53 24.43
CA MET A 1 -16.20 30.46 23.64
C MET A 1 -15.15 29.93 22.68
N ALA A 2 -14.50 28.78 22.97
CA ALA A 2 -13.64 28.00 22.03
C ALA A 2 -12.87 26.88 22.78
N THR A 3 -13.54 25.98 23.50
CA THR A 3 -12.84 24.86 24.19
C THR A 3 -13.48 23.49 23.95
N LYS A 4 -14.50 23.42 23.09
CA LYS A 4 -15.27 22.17 22.85
C LYS A 4 -14.87 21.45 21.56
N ASP A 5 -14.22 22.16 20.63
CA ASP A 5 -13.78 21.61 19.34
C ASP A 5 -12.42 20.90 19.43
N GLU A 6 -11.42 21.50 20.09
CA GLU A 6 -10.05 20.93 20.17
C GLU A 6 -9.99 19.51 20.74
N THR A 7 -10.75 19.22 21.80
CA THR A 7 -10.76 17.88 22.40
C THR A 7 -11.44 16.84 21.51
N THR A 8 -12.39 17.27 20.69
CA THR A 8 -13.11 16.39 19.75
C THR A 8 -12.27 16.10 18.51
N ASP A 9 -11.55 17.11 18.03
CA ASP A 9 -10.62 17.00 16.90
C ASP A 9 -9.43 16.10 17.26
N ALA A 10 -8.79 16.31 18.42
CA ALA A 10 -7.69 15.48 18.90
C ALA A 10 -8.09 14.01 19.17
N ALA A 11 -9.33 13.76 19.59
CA ALA A 11 -9.85 12.41 19.75
C ALA A 11 -10.10 11.73 18.38
N GLY A 12 -10.54 12.49 17.38
CA GLY A 12 -10.73 12.02 16.00
C GLY A 12 -9.40 11.70 15.32
N GLU A 13 -8.38 12.55 15.48
CA GLU A 13 -7.03 12.28 14.96
C GLU A 13 -6.44 11.00 15.56
N LYS A 14 -6.55 10.81 16.88
CA LYS A 14 -6.08 9.57 17.54
C LYS A 14 -6.85 8.32 17.10
N ASP A 15 -8.13 8.45 16.74
CA ASP A 15 -8.89 7.33 16.16
C ASP A 15 -8.41 6.98 14.76
N ARG A 16 -8.12 8.00 13.94
CA ARG A 16 -7.54 7.85 12.61
C ARG A 16 -6.19 7.16 12.65
N GLU A 17 -5.30 7.59 13.55
CA GLU A 17 -3.98 6.98 13.74
C GLU A 17 -4.09 5.50 14.14
N ARG A 18 -4.96 5.20 15.11
CA ARG A 18 -5.22 3.81 15.54
C ARG A 18 -5.79 2.95 14.42
N TRP A 19 -6.73 3.49 13.66
CA TRP A 19 -7.32 2.81 12.51
C TRP A 19 -6.23 2.48 11.48
N MET A 20 -5.36 3.44 11.16
CA MET A 20 -4.29 3.29 10.18
C MET A 20 -3.23 2.28 10.64
N ALA A 21 -2.85 2.31 11.92
CA ALA A 21 -1.91 1.35 12.50
C ALA A 21 -2.48 -0.08 12.48
N ARG A 22 -3.76 -0.25 12.85
CA ARG A 22 -4.47 -1.54 12.77
C ARG A 22 -4.53 -2.06 11.34
N PHE A 23 -4.95 -1.21 10.41
CA PHE A 23 -5.03 -1.52 8.99
C PHE A 23 -3.68 -1.98 8.43
N GLN A 24 -2.61 -1.22 8.68
CA GLN A 24 -1.25 -1.57 8.23
C GLN A 24 -0.77 -2.90 8.80
N VAL A 25 -0.92 -3.12 10.11
CA VAL A 25 -0.52 -4.39 10.75
C VAL A 25 -1.30 -5.55 10.14
N ARG A 26 -2.61 -5.42 10.01
CA ARG A 26 -3.45 -6.52 9.49
C ARG A 26 -3.20 -6.80 8.03
N LEU A 27 -2.98 -5.77 7.23
CA LEU A 27 -2.61 -5.90 5.82
C LEU A 27 -1.26 -6.59 5.67
N ALA A 28 -0.24 -6.18 6.44
CA ALA A 28 1.09 -6.79 6.40
C ALA A 28 1.10 -8.26 6.86
N THR A 29 0.12 -8.69 7.67
CA THR A 29 -0.04 -10.10 8.07
C THR A 29 -0.78 -10.95 7.05
N GLN A 30 -1.35 -10.36 5.98
CA GLN A 30 -2.05 -11.13 4.96
C GLN A 30 -1.07 -11.91 4.06
N PRO A 31 -1.44 -13.13 3.63
CA PRO A 31 -0.60 -13.93 2.76
C PRO A 31 -0.41 -13.26 1.40
N GLY A 32 0.85 -13.16 0.95
CA GLY A 32 1.19 -12.59 -0.36
C GLY A 32 1.16 -11.07 -0.42
N VAL A 33 0.90 -10.38 0.69
CA VAL A 33 1.07 -8.93 0.78
C VAL A 33 2.55 -8.59 0.88
N ASP A 34 3.03 -7.79 -0.07
CA ASP A 34 4.37 -7.23 -0.08
C ASP A 34 4.34 -5.76 0.35
N ARG A 35 5.51 -5.16 0.60
CA ARG A 35 5.61 -3.76 1.03
C ARG A 35 4.97 -2.79 0.02
N ALA A 36 5.05 -3.10 -1.27
CA ALA A 36 4.43 -2.31 -2.32
C ALA A 36 2.90 -2.26 -2.17
N VAL A 37 2.26 -3.40 -1.86
CA VAL A 37 0.81 -3.50 -1.67
C VAL A 37 0.38 -2.68 -0.45
N VAL A 38 1.15 -2.77 0.63
CA VAL A 38 0.89 -1.99 1.85
C VAL A 38 0.98 -0.49 1.56
N LEU A 39 2.02 -0.05 0.84
CA LEU A 39 2.20 1.36 0.49
C LEU A 39 1.10 1.86 -0.44
N GLN A 40 0.70 1.05 -1.43
CA GLN A 40 -0.38 1.38 -2.36
C GLN A 40 -1.71 1.52 -1.61
N ALA A 41 -2.06 0.57 -0.75
CA ALA A 41 -3.29 0.61 0.02
C ALA A 41 -3.35 1.81 0.99
N VAL A 42 -2.24 2.10 1.69
CA VAL A 42 -2.14 3.27 2.57
C VAL A 42 -2.28 4.57 1.79
N LYS A 43 -1.70 4.63 0.59
CA LYS A 43 -1.84 5.79 -0.31
C LYS A 43 -3.29 6.02 -0.71
N GLU A 44 -4.03 4.97 -1.06
CA GLU A 44 -5.46 5.08 -1.42
C GLU A 44 -6.30 5.60 -0.26
N VAL A 45 -6.13 5.05 0.94
CA VAL A 45 -6.86 5.51 2.14
C VAL A 45 -6.51 6.95 2.47
N THR A 46 -5.22 7.32 2.40
CA THR A 46 -4.77 8.67 2.72
C THR A 46 -5.27 9.68 1.69
N ALA A 47 -5.25 9.34 0.39
CA ALA A 47 -5.78 10.17 -0.68
C ALA A 47 -7.28 10.40 -0.50
N HIS A 48 -8.05 9.33 -0.29
CA HIS A 48 -9.49 9.42 -0.09
C HIS A 48 -9.84 10.31 1.12
N CYS A 49 -9.15 10.11 2.25
CA CYS A 49 -9.36 10.92 3.44
C CYS A 49 -8.97 12.39 3.23
N ALA A 50 -7.97 12.68 2.39
CA ALA A 50 -7.62 14.05 2.01
C ALA A 50 -8.64 14.68 1.03
N GLU A 51 -9.25 13.87 0.15
CA GLU A 51 -10.24 14.32 -0.83
C GLU A 51 -11.62 14.57 -0.22
N THR A 52 -12.08 13.67 0.65
CA THR A 52 -13.41 13.76 1.28
C THR A 52 -13.39 14.52 2.61
N GLY A 53 -12.22 14.59 3.26
CA GLY A 53 -12.11 15.06 4.64
C GLY A 53 -12.80 14.14 5.65
N GLU A 54 -13.31 12.97 5.22
CA GLU A 54 -14.02 12.04 6.10
C GLU A 54 -13.06 11.11 6.82
N HIS A 55 -13.46 10.73 8.05
CA HIS A 55 -12.70 9.80 8.85
C HIS A 55 -12.64 8.41 8.18
N PRO A 56 -11.49 7.71 8.14
CA PRO A 56 -11.37 6.44 7.44
C PRO A 56 -12.31 5.36 7.99
N ARG A 57 -12.65 5.41 9.27
CA ARG A 57 -13.66 4.52 9.86
C ARG A 57 -15.07 4.73 9.31
N THR A 58 -15.42 5.95 8.90
CA THR A 58 -16.72 6.26 8.30
C THR A 58 -16.75 5.87 6.83
N ALA A 59 -15.67 6.15 6.10
CA ALA A 59 -15.56 5.86 4.67
C ALA A 59 -15.32 4.37 4.35
N PHE A 60 -14.45 3.70 5.13
CA PHE A 60 -14.00 2.33 4.87
C PHE A 60 -14.50 1.31 5.90
N GLY A 61 -15.12 1.77 6.99
CA GLY A 61 -15.62 0.89 8.03
C GLY A 61 -14.52 0.32 8.92
N ASP A 62 -14.57 -1.00 9.14
CA ASP A 62 -13.65 -1.70 10.01
C ASP A 62 -12.26 -1.89 9.37
N PRO A 63 -11.15 -1.55 10.07
CA PRO A 63 -9.81 -1.62 9.50
C PRO A 63 -9.36 -3.05 9.19
N ASP A 64 -9.80 -4.04 9.96
CA ASP A 64 -9.44 -5.44 9.74
C ASP A 64 -10.17 -5.99 8.49
N ALA A 65 -11.47 -5.70 8.37
CA ALA A 65 -12.26 -6.09 7.20
C ALA A 65 -11.70 -5.43 5.93
N HIS A 66 -11.45 -4.12 5.97
CA HIS A 66 -10.91 -3.40 4.83
C HIS A 66 -9.50 -3.88 4.44
N ALA A 67 -8.66 -4.28 5.40
CA ALA A 67 -7.35 -4.86 5.10
C ALA A 67 -7.45 -6.18 4.33
N VAL A 68 -8.42 -7.04 4.67
CA VAL A 68 -8.66 -8.31 3.95
C VAL A 68 -9.16 -8.03 2.53
N GLU A 69 -10.11 -7.10 2.37
CA GLU A 69 -10.62 -6.71 1.05
C GLU A 69 -9.54 -6.07 0.18
N ALA A 70 -8.74 -5.16 0.74
CA ALA A 70 -7.63 -4.53 0.05
C ALA A 70 -6.58 -5.57 -0.39
N ALA A 71 -6.23 -6.52 0.48
CA ALA A 71 -5.31 -7.61 0.13
C ALA A 71 -5.86 -8.47 -1.01
N ALA A 72 -7.14 -8.87 -0.94
CA ALA A 72 -7.76 -9.68 -1.98
C ALA A 72 -7.76 -8.98 -3.35
N ARG A 73 -7.92 -7.64 -3.38
CA ARG A 73 -7.90 -6.84 -4.62
C ARG A 73 -6.49 -6.58 -5.14
N LEU A 74 -5.56 -6.21 -4.26
CA LEU A 74 -4.25 -5.68 -4.65
C LEU A 74 -3.19 -6.77 -4.81
N VAL A 75 -3.22 -7.86 -4.05
CA VAL A 75 -2.21 -8.93 -4.14
C VAL A 75 -2.16 -9.54 -5.55
N PRO A 76 -3.27 -9.94 -6.19
CA PRO A 76 -3.21 -10.51 -7.54
C PRO A 76 -2.68 -9.52 -8.59
N ALA A 77 -3.06 -8.24 -8.47
CA ALA A 77 -2.64 -7.18 -9.38
C ALA A 77 -1.14 -6.86 -9.23
N GLU A 78 -0.66 -6.74 -7.98
CA GLU A 78 0.76 -6.50 -7.69
C GLU A 78 1.61 -7.71 -8.10
N GLN A 79 1.14 -8.93 -7.89
CA GLN A 79 1.86 -10.13 -8.32
C GLN A 79 1.98 -10.20 -9.84
N ALA A 80 0.93 -9.82 -10.58
CA ALA A 80 0.98 -9.70 -12.04
C ALA A 80 1.94 -8.59 -12.49
N GLU A 81 1.92 -7.44 -11.83
CA GLU A 81 2.82 -6.32 -12.14
C GLU A 81 4.29 -6.67 -11.81
N ARG A 82 4.52 -7.35 -10.69
CA ARG A 82 5.83 -7.86 -10.27
C ARG A 82 6.37 -8.88 -11.26
N ALA A 83 5.54 -9.80 -11.76
CA ALA A 83 5.95 -10.75 -12.80
C ALA A 83 6.41 -10.01 -14.08
N ARG A 84 5.69 -8.96 -14.49
CA ARG A 84 6.08 -8.11 -15.63
C ARG A 84 7.40 -7.37 -15.40
N ARG A 85 7.56 -6.75 -14.21
CA ARG A 85 8.80 -6.04 -13.84
C ARG A 85 9.99 -6.98 -13.76
N HIS A 86 9.82 -8.15 -13.16
CA HIS A 86 10.88 -9.15 -13.04
C HIS A 86 11.32 -9.64 -14.43
N GLY A 87 10.39 -9.89 -15.34
CA GLY A 87 10.67 -10.23 -16.74
C GLY A 87 11.48 -9.16 -17.49
N ALA A 88 11.18 -7.88 -17.27
CA ALA A 88 11.92 -6.78 -17.87
C ALA A 88 13.34 -6.62 -17.30
N VAL A 89 13.52 -6.79 -15.98
CA VAL A 89 14.83 -6.67 -15.34
C VAL A 89 15.75 -7.83 -15.73
N VAL A 90 15.26 -9.08 -15.75
CA VAL A 90 16.08 -10.22 -16.20
C VAL A 90 16.48 -10.08 -17.66
N ASN A 91 15.61 -9.53 -18.52
CA ASN A 91 15.94 -9.26 -19.92
C ASN A 91 17.04 -8.18 -20.05
N ARG A 92 16.98 -7.13 -19.24
CA ARG A 92 18.02 -6.08 -19.23
C ARG A 92 19.37 -6.64 -18.79
N LEU A 93 19.40 -7.48 -17.76
CA LEU A 93 20.63 -8.10 -17.25
C LEU A 93 21.21 -9.10 -18.26
N ASP A 94 20.37 -9.92 -18.88
CA ASP A 94 20.77 -10.83 -19.98
C ASP A 94 21.35 -10.05 -21.16
N SER A 95 20.70 -8.94 -21.56
CA SER A 95 21.19 -8.07 -22.63
C SER A 95 22.56 -7.45 -22.32
N VAL A 96 22.79 -7.04 -21.07
CA VAL A 96 24.10 -6.50 -20.64
C VAL A 96 25.16 -7.59 -20.61
N LEU A 97 24.84 -8.78 -20.09
CA LEU A 97 25.75 -9.93 -20.07
C LEU A 97 26.13 -10.38 -21.49
N LYS A 98 25.16 -10.42 -22.40
CA LYS A 98 25.37 -10.75 -23.82
C LYS A 98 26.27 -9.72 -24.51
N ARG A 99 26.05 -8.42 -24.28
CA ARG A 99 26.95 -7.37 -24.77
C ARG A 99 28.38 -7.49 -24.20
N ALA A 100 28.52 -7.86 -22.93
CA ALA A 100 29.84 -8.03 -22.32
C ALA A 100 30.60 -9.23 -22.92
N ARG A 101 29.91 -10.33 -23.25
CA ARG A 101 30.51 -11.48 -23.94
C ARG A 101 30.91 -11.14 -25.39
N ASP A 102 30.08 -10.39 -26.10
CA ASP A 102 30.35 -9.94 -27.47
C ASP A 102 31.58 -9.00 -27.54
N VAL A 103 31.71 -8.09 -26.56
CA VAL A 103 32.88 -7.20 -26.42
C VAL A 103 34.15 -7.95 -26.01
N ALA A 104 34.03 -9.05 -25.26
CA ALA A 104 35.17 -9.83 -24.80
C ALA A 104 35.69 -10.86 -25.83
N GLY A 105 35.02 -11.06 -26.97
CA GLY A 105 35.51 -11.90 -28.05
C GLY A 105 35.78 -13.36 -27.65
N LEU A 106 34.78 -14.03 -27.09
CA LEU A 106 34.74 -15.50 -26.94
C LEU A 106 33.60 -16.10 -27.75
#